data_AF-A0A7G9U7H8-F1
#
_entry.id   AF-A0A7G9U7H8-F1
#
_cell.length_a   1.000
_cell.length_b   1.000
_cell.length_c   1.000
_cell.angle_alpha   90.00
_cell.angle_beta   90.00
_cell.angle_gamma   90.00
#
_symmetry.space_group_name_H-M   'P 1'
#
loop_
_entity.id
_entity.type
_entity.pdbx_description
1 polymer ?
#
loop_
_entity_poly.entity_id
_entity_poly.type
_entity_poly.pdbx_seq_one_letter_code
_entity_poly.pdbx_strand_id
1 'polypeptide(L)'
;ALFLWMFWPSFNSALLRSPIERKNAVFNTYYAVAVSVVTAISGSSLAHPQGKISKTYVHSAVLAGGVAVGTSCHLIPSPWLAMVLGLVAGLISVGGAKYLPGCCNRVLGIPHSSIMGYNFSLLGLLGEIIYIVLLVLDTVGAGNGMIGFQVLLSIGELSLAIVIALMSGLLT
;
A
#
# COMPACT_ATOMS: atom_id res chain seq x y z
N ALA A 1 -10.97 -6.60 10.90
CA ALA A 1 -10.89 -5.72 9.71
C ALA A 1 -11.55 -4.38 9.94
N LEU A 2 -12.84 -4.31 10.32
CA LEU A 2 -13.53 -3.03 10.54
C LEU A 2 -12.82 -2.10 11.53
N PHE A 3 -12.32 -2.64 12.65
CA PHE A 3 -11.53 -1.87 13.62
C PHE A 3 -10.26 -1.30 12.96
N LEU A 4 -9.43 -2.13 12.33
CA LEU A 4 -8.23 -1.65 11.62
C LEU A 4 -8.57 -0.62 10.54
N TRP A 5 -9.65 -0.81 9.78
CA TRP A 5 -10.10 0.12 8.76
C TRP A 5 -10.44 1.50 9.32
N MET A 6 -11.18 1.55 10.44
CA MET A 6 -11.53 2.82 11.09
C MET A 6 -10.33 3.50 11.74
N PHE A 7 -9.38 2.74 12.29
CA PHE A 7 -8.21 3.28 12.97
C PHE A 7 -7.03 3.59 12.03
N TRP A 8 -7.05 3.09 10.79
CA TRP A 8 -5.98 3.29 9.81
C TRP A 8 -5.65 4.78 9.54
N PRO A 9 -6.63 5.68 9.34
CA PRO A 9 -6.36 7.11 9.16
C PRO A 9 -5.70 7.75 10.38
N SER A 10 -6.00 7.25 11.59
CA SER A 10 -5.35 7.70 12.81
C SER A 10 -3.90 7.24 12.88
N PHE A 11 -3.63 6.00 12.45
CA PHE A 11 -2.27 5.45 12.39
C PHE A 11 -1.38 6.23 11.42
N ASN A 12 -1.88 6.51 10.21
CA ASN A 12 -1.15 7.26 9.19
C ASN A 12 -0.93 8.73 9.55
N SER A 13 -1.82 9.34 10.35
CA SER A 13 -1.71 10.75 10.74
C SER A 13 -1.05 10.98 12.11
N ALA A 14 -0.78 9.92 12.88
CA ALA A 14 -0.20 10.03 14.22
C ALA A 14 1.21 10.64 14.21
N LEU A 15 2.00 10.37 13.16
CA LEU A 15 3.38 10.83 13.03
C LEU A 15 3.50 12.26 12.46
N LEU A 16 2.40 12.85 11.98
CA LEU A 16 2.41 14.19 11.38
C LEU A 16 2.23 15.25 12.47
N ARG A 17 3.10 16.27 12.48
CA ARG A 17 3.08 17.37 13.45
C ARG A 17 2.20 18.54 13.01
N SER A 18 2.04 18.76 11.70
CA SER A 18 1.21 19.85 11.18
C SER A 18 -0.28 19.50 11.23
N PRO A 19 -1.15 20.35 11.81
CA PRO A 19 -2.58 20.07 11.90
C PRO A 19 -3.27 20.00 10.52
N ILE A 20 -2.77 20.76 9.54
CA ILE A 20 -3.30 20.78 8.18
C ILE A 20 -2.92 19.48 7.44
N GLU A 21 -1.67 19.05 7.56
CA GLU A 21 -1.21 17.78 6.97
C GLU A 21 -1.89 16.59 7.60
N ARG A 22 -2.10 16.59 8.92
CA ARG A 22 -2.88 15.55 9.61
C ARG A 22 -4.28 15.43 9.04
N LYS A 23 -4.99 16.55 8.87
CA LYS A 23 -6.33 16.56 8.29
C LYS A 23 -6.32 15.96 6.89
N ASN A 24 -5.39 16.39 6.05
CA ASN A 24 -5.27 15.91 4.67
C ASN A 24 -4.94 14.42 4.62
N ALA A 25 -4.00 13.95 5.44
CA ALA A 25 -3.63 12.54 5.55
C ALA A 25 -4.81 11.66 5.97
N VAL A 26 -5.65 12.12 6.91
CA VAL A 26 -6.86 11.40 7.32
C VAL A 26 -7.84 11.27 6.15
N PHE A 27 -8.15 12.36 5.45
CA PHE A 27 -9.07 12.31 4.31
C PHE A 27 -8.52 11.47 3.15
N ASN A 28 -7.25 11.66 2.79
CA ASN A 28 -6.59 10.90 1.74
C ASN A 28 -6.57 9.39 2.05
N THR A 29 -6.24 9.03 3.30
CA THR A 29 -6.29 7.63 3.75
C THR A 29 -7.72 7.08 3.65
N TYR A 30 -8.72 7.83 4.11
CA TYR A 30 -10.11 7.39 4.04
C TYR A 30 -10.55 7.11 2.59
N TYR A 31 -10.26 8.02 1.65
CA TYR A 31 -10.59 7.83 0.24
C TYR A 31 -9.85 6.64 -0.38
N ALA A 32 -8.55 6.51 -0.12
CA ALA A 32 -7.75 5.40 -0.63
C ALA A 32 -8.29 4.06 -0.14
N VAL A 33 -8.60 3.94 1.15
CA VAL A 33 -9.08 2.69 1.73
C VAL A 33 -10.51 2.39 1.26
N ALA A 34 -11.38 3.41 1.12
CA ALA A 34 -12.73 3.24 0.58
C ALA A 34 -12.72 2.74 -0.87
N VAL A 35 -11.90 3.34 -1.73
CA VAL A 35 -11.76 2.88 -3.13
C VAL A 35 -11.17 1.49 -3.17
N SER A 36 -10.18 1.19 -2.33
CA SER A 36 -9.60 -0.14 -2.23
C SER A 36 -10.64 -1.21 -1.85
N VAL A 37 -11.59 -0.90 -0.96
CA VAL A 37 -12.73 -1.80 -0.62
C VAL A 37 -13.60 -2.07 -1.85
N VAL A 38 -13.98 -1.02 -2.58
CA VAL A 38 -14.84 -1.15 -3.77
C VAL A 38 -14.13 -1.98 -4.85
N THR A 39 -12.84 -1.70 -5.07
CA THR A 39 -12.01 -2.47 -5.99
C THR A 39 -11.81 -3.91 -5.53
N ALA A 40 -11.66 -4.15 -4.23
CA ALA A 40 -11.54 -5.50 -3.67
C ALA A 40 -12.81 -6.33 -3.91
N ILE A 41 -13.99 -5.73 -3.69
CA ILE A 41 -15.28 -6.38 -3.92
C ILE A 41 -15.50 -6.63 -5.42
N SER A 42 -15.31 -5.61 -6.25
CA SER A 42 -15.48 -5.69 -7.70
C SER A 42 -14.49 -6.68 -8.32
N GLY A 43 -13.22 -6.57 -7.96
CA GLY A 43 -12.16 -7.47 -8.39
C GLY A 43 -12.39 -8.90 -7.93
N SER A 44 -12.84 -9.12 -6.69
CA SER A 44 -13.17 -10.48 -6.22
C SER A 44 -14.36 -11.08 -6.97
N SER A 45 -15.37 -10.26 -7.30
CA SER A 45 -16.52 -10.71 -8.09
C SER A 45 -16.11 -11.08 -9.51
N LEU A 46 -15.29 -10.25 -10.16
CA LEU A 46 -14.80 -10.47 -11.52
C LEU A 46 -13.80 -11.66 -11.58
N ALA A 47 -13.03 -11.85 -10.51
CA ALA A 47 -12.04 -12.91 -10.43
C ALA A 47 -12.65 -14.31 -10.33
N HIS A 48 -13.87 -14.46 -9.81
CA HIS A 48 -14.48 -15.76 -9.56
C HIS A 48 -15.42 -16.15 -10.73
N PRO A 49 -15.24 -17.33 -11.37
CA PRO A 49 -16.13 -17.78 -12.46
C PRO A 49 -17.59 -18.03 -12.04
N GLN A 50 -17.91 -17.89 -10.75
CA GLN A 50 -19.26 -17.98 -10.17
C GLN A 50 -19.68 -16.69 -9.44
N GLY A 51 -18.89 -15.60 -9.54
CA GLY A 51 -19.14 -14.35 -8.82
C GLY A 51 -19.04 -14.44 -7.28
N LYS A 52 -18.47 -15.52 -6.73
CA LYS A 52 -18.35 -15.69 -5.28
C LYS A 52 -17.26 -14.79 -4.70
N ILE A 53 -17.66 -13.99 -3.71
CA ILE A 53 -16.78 -13.11 -2.96
C ILE A 53 -16.11 -13.91 -1.84
N SER A 54 -14.81 -14.13 -1.95
CA SER A 54 -14.02 -14.79 -0.92
C SER A 54 -13.68 -13.79 0.19
N LYS A 55 -14.35 -13.94 1.33
CA LYS A 55 -14.26 -13.03 2.49
C LYS A 55 -12.84 -12.81 2.99
N THR A 56 -11.97 -13.82 2.90
CA THR A 56 -10.57 -13.75 3.34
C THR A 56 -9.73 -12.79 2.49
N TYR A 57 -9.97 -12.73 1.18
CA TYR A 57 -9.22 -11.84 0.28
C TYR A 57 -9.71 -10.40 0.41
N VAL A 58 -11.02 -10.21 0.53
CA VAL A 58 -11.61 -8.88 0.76
C VAL A 58 -11.09 -8.30 2.08
N HIS A 59 -10.99 -9.10 3.15
CA HIS A 59 -10.47 -8.62 4.42
C HIS A 59 -9.04 -8.05 4.34
N SER A 60 -8.18 -8.67 3.54
CA SER A 60 -6.79 -8.22 3.33
C SER A 60 -6.72 -7.05 2.36
N ALA A 61 -7.44 -7.14 1.24
CA ALA A 61 -7.48 -6.10 0.21
C ALA A 61 -8.11 -4.78 0.71
N VAL A 62 -9.05 -4.85 1.65
CA VAL A 62 -9.62 -3.67 2.31
C VAL A 62 -8.57 -2.90 3.12
N LEU A 63 -7.52 -3.56 3.63
CA LEU A 63 -6.43 -2.90 4.35
C LEU A 63 -5.29 -2.46 3.43
N ALA A 64 -5.21 -3.05 2.23
CA ALA A 64 -4.16 -2.80 1.24
C ALA A 64 -4.03 -1.32 0.85
N GLY A 65 -5.14 -0.64 0.59
CA GLY A 65 -5.14 0.79 0.27
C GLY A 65 -4.59 1.67 1.39
N GLY A 66 -4.79 1.28 2.65
CA GLY A 66 -4.26 2.01 3.80
C GLY A 66 -2.74 1.85 3.95
N VAL A 67 -2.22 0.65 3.70
CA VAL A 67 -0.78 0.35 3.70
C VAL A 67 -0.08 1.13 2.58
N ALA A 68 -0.63 1.06 1.36
CA ALA A 68 -0.04 1.69 0.18
C ALA A 68 0.00 3.22 0.27
N VAL A 69 -0.99 3.86 0.90
CA VAL A 69 -1.01 5.32 1.06
C VAL A 69 -0.28 5.79 2.32
N GLY A 70 0.19 4.88 3.19
CA GLY A 70 0.73 5.21 4.50
C GLY A 70 1.87 6.24 4.48
N THR A 71 2.90 5.99 3.68
CA THR A 71 4.07 6.89 3.55
C THR A 71 3.74 8.18 2.80
N SER A 72 2.88 8.09 1.78
CA SER A 72 2.57 9.20 0.87
C SER A 72 1.37 10.06 1.29
N CYS A 73 0.66 9.71 2.37
CA CYS A 73 -0.62 10.34 2.75
C CYS A 73 -0.56 11.87 2.94
N HIS A 74 0.58 12.39 3.38
CA HIS A 74 0.81 13.81 3.63
C HIS A 74 1.27 14.58 2.38
N LEU A 75 1.94 13.90 1.44
CA LEU A 75 2.46 14.47 0.19
C LEU A 75 1.43 14.50 -0.94
N ILE A 76 0.23 13.97 -0.73
CA ILE A 76 -0.82 13.97 -1.74
C ILE A 76 -1.57 15.31 -1.67
N PRO A 77 -1.35 16.24 -2.62
CA PRO A 77 -2.04 17.53 -2.62
C PRO A 77 -3.49 17.40 -3.06
N SER A 78 -3.86 16.29 -3.71
CA SER A 78 -5.15 16.12 -4.35
C SER A 78 -5.78 14.73 -4.10
N PRO A 79 -7.05 14.66 -3.67
CA PRO A 79 -7.68 13.41 -3.23
C PRO A 79 -7.85 12.38 -4.34
N TRP A 80 -7.86 12.79 -5.62
CA TRP A 80 -7.96 11.86 -6.75
C TRP A 80 -6.75 10.94 -6.86
N LEU A 81 -5.53 11.43 -6.52
CA LEU A 81 -4.34 10.58 -6.47
C LEU A 81 -4.50 9.49 -5.42
N ALA A 82 -5.00 9.83 -4.23
CA ALA A 82 -5.26 8.85 -3.17
C ALA A 82 -6.28 7.78 -3.61
N MET A 83 -7.32 8.17 -4.36
CA MET A 83 -8.29 7.24 -4.93
C MET A 83 -7.65 6.27 -5.94
N VAL A 84 -6.83 6.79 -6.86
CA VAL A 84 -6.11 5.96 -7.86
C VAL A 84 -5.17 4.98 -7.16
N LEU A 85 -4.44 5.43 -6.14
CA LEU A 85 -3.56 4.57 -5.35
C LEU A 85 -4.33 3.47 -4.63
N GLY A 86 -5.47 3.80 -4.02
CA GLY A 86 -6.37 2.83 -3.40
C GLY A 86 -6.87 1.77 -4.39
N LEU A 87 -7.19 2.19 -5.62
CA LEU A 87 -7.62 1.30 -6.70
C LEU A 87 -6.50 0.37 -7.14
N VAL A 88 -5.30 0.90 -7.41
CA VAL A 88 -4.13 0.10 -7.82
C VAL A 88 -3.74 -0.89 -6.71
N ALA A 89 -3.71 -0.45 -5.46
CA ALA A 89 -3.46 -1.31 -4.29
C ALA A 89 -4.52 -2.41 -4.15
N GLY A 90 -5.80 -2.08 -4.35
CA GLY A 90 -6.89 -3.06 -4.33
C GLY A 90 -6.78 -4.09 -5.45
N LEU A 91 -6.44 -3.66 -6.67
CA LEU A 91 -6.22 -4.56 -7.81
C LEU A 91 -5.02 -5.49 -7.59
N ILE A 92 -3.90 -4.96 -7.09
CA ILE A 92 -2.70 -5.75 -6.78
C ILE A 92 -3.01 -6.77 -5.68
N SER A 93 -3.77 -6.39 -4.64
CA SER A 93 -4.13 -7.32 -3.58
C SER A 93 -5.05 -8.45 -4.06
N VAL A 94 -6.07 -8.13 -4.87
CA VAL A 94 -6.97 -9.14 -5.46
C VAL A 94 -6.25 -10.02 -6.48
N GLY A 95 -5.45 -9.42 -7.37
CA GLY A 95 -4.66 -10.13 -8.36
C GLY A 95 -3.62 -11.03 -7.69
N GLY A 96 -2.92 -10.50 -6.69
CA GLY A 96 -1.95 -11.26 -5.90
C GLY A 96 -2.61 -12.45 -5.20
N ALA A 97 -3.75 -12.25 -4.55
CA ALA A 97 -4.49 -13.35 -3.92
C ALA A 97 -4.95 -14.45 -4.90
N LYS A 98 -5.15 -14.13 -6.19
CA LYS A 98 -5.57 -15.09 -7.22
C LYS A 98 -4.39 -15.80 -7.90
N TYR A 99 -3.37 -15.05 -8.30
CA TYR A 99 -2.29 -15.55 -9.14
C TYR A 99 -1.11 -16.11 -8.32
N LEU A 100 -0.81 -15.53 -7.14
CA LEU A 100 0.31 -16.00 -6.30
C LEU A 100 0.14 -17.43 -5.79
N PRO A 101 -1.03 -17.90 -5.31
CA PRO A 101 -1.15 -19.27 -4.84
C PRO A 101 -0.86 -20.30 -5.94
N GLY A 102 -1.28 -20.02 -7.18
CA GLY A 102 -1.04 -20.91 -8.33
C GLY A 102 0.42 -20.97 -8.75
N CYS A 103 1.11 -19.82 -8.83
CA CYS A 103 2.53 -19.76 -9.18
C CYS A 103 3.45 -20.25 -8.05
N CYS A 104 3.21 -19.80 -6.82
CA CYS A 104 4.09 -20.05 -5.68
C CYS A 104 3.99 -21.49 -5.18
N ASN A 105 2.79 -22.11 -5.22
CA ASN A 105 2.64 -23.53 -4.89
C ASN A 105 3.31 -24.45 -5.93
N ARG A 106 3.37 -24.02 -7.21
CA ARG A 106 4.00 -24.80 -8.28
C ARG A 106 5.53 -24.66 -8.33
N VAL A 107 6.07 -23.52 -7.91
CA VAL A 107 7.50 -23.20 -8.02
C VAL A 107 8.26 -23.28 -6.69
N LEU A 108 7.63 -22.91 -5.56
CA LEU A 108 8.35 -22.71 -4.28
C LEU A 108 7.80 -23.54 -3.10
N GLY A 109 6.65 -24.23 -3.22
CA GLY A 109 6.12 -25.11 -2.17
C GLY A 109 5.72 -24.41 -0.87
N ILE A 110 5.48 -23.08 -0.89
CA ILE A 110 5.27 -22.27 0.31
C ILE A 110 3.81 -22.37 0.81
N PRO A 111 3.55 -22.60 2.11
CA PRO A 111 2.20 -22.70 2.66
C PRO A 111 1.33 -21.44 2.48
N HIS A 112 0.01 -21.62 2.34
CA HIS A 112 -0.99 -20.54 2.12
C HIS A 112 -0.95 -19.36 3.11
N SER A 113 -0.42 -19.57 4.32
CA SER A 113 -0.27 -18.55 5.37
C SER A 113 0.78 -17.48 5.02
N SER A 114 1.91 -17.86 4.40
CA SER A 114 2.98 -16.93 4.03
C SER A 114 2.63 -16.06 2.82
N ILE A 115 1.75 -16.55 1.94
CA ILE A 115 1.28 -15.82 0.74
C ILE A 115 0.49 -14.56 1.13
N MET A 116 -0.22 -14.57 2.26
CA MET A 116 -0.92 -13.39 2.76
C MET A 116 0.07 -12.30 3.21
N GLY A 117 1.16 -12.69 3.90
CA GLY A 117 2.22 -11.76 4.31
C GLY A 117 2.94 -11.12 3.14
N TYR A 118 3.22 -11.90 2.09
CA TYR A 118 3.87 -11.40 0.88
C TYR A 118 3.09 -10.28 0.17
N ASN A 119 1.75 -10.36 0.15
CA ASN A 119 0.91 -9.30 -0.41
C ASN A 119 1.08 -7.98 0.35
N PHE A 120 1.13 -8.03 1.68
CA PHE A 120 1.37 -6.84 2.51
C PHE A 120 2.75 -6.22 2.27
N SER A 121 3.80 -7.04 2.10
CA SER A 121 5.14 -6.56 1.74
C SER A 121 5.17 -5.87 0.38
N LEU A 122 4.48 -6.43 -0.63
CA LEU A 122 4.35 -5.80 -1.94
C LEU A 122 3.61 -4.46 -1.88
N LEU A 123 2.58 -4.36 -1.05
CA LEU A 123 1.83 -3.12 -0.84
C LEU A 123 2.67 -2.05 -0.15
N GLY A 124 3.53 -2.44 0.79
CA GLY A 124 4.51 -1.54 1.41
C GLY A 124 5.51 -1.00 0.39
N LEU A 125 6.12 -1.89 -0.41
CA LEU A 125 7.03 -1.48 -1.49
C LEU A 125 6.35 -0.56 -2.51
N LEU A 126 5.11 -0.87 -2.89
CA LEU A 126 4.33 -0.02 -3.78
C LEU A 126 4.13 1.38 -3.18
N GLY A 127 3.76 1.47 -1.90
CA GLY A 127 3.58 2.75 -1.23
C GLY A 127 4.87 3.58 -1.17
N GLU A 128 6.01 2.93 -0.98
CA GLU A 128 7.31 3.59 -0.97
C GLU A 128 7.74 4.08 -2.36
N ILE A 129 7.52 3.27 -3.41
CA ILE A 129 7.78 3.70 -4.80
C ILE A 129 6.92 4.91 -5.16
N ILE A 130 5.62 4.87 -4.81
CA ILE A 130 4.69 5.98 -5.02
C ILE A 130 5.14 7.23 -4.26
N TYR A 131 5.63 7.06 -3.02
CA TYR A 131 6.19 8.17 -2.23
C TYR A 131 7.38 8.82 -2.94
N ILE A 132 8.33 8.03 -3.45
CA ILE A 132 9.48 8.56 -4.20
C ILE A 132 9.01 9.32 -5.45
N VAL A 133 8.05 8.78 -6.19
CA VAL A 133 7.50 9.43 -7.40
C VAL A 133 6.82 10.75 -7.06
N LEU A 134 5.99 10.79 -6.00
CA LEU A 134 5.31 12.02 -5.57
C LEU A 134 6.30 13.06 -5.07
N LEU A 135 7.34 12.64 -4.33
CA LEU A 135 8.41 13.51 -3.86
C LEU A 135 9.16 14.15 -5.04
N VAL A 136 9.49 13.37 -6.07
CA VAL A 136 10.11 13.90 -7.31
C VAL A 136 9.19 14.90 -8.00
N LEU A 137 7.89 14.61 -8.10
CA LEU A 137 6.94 15.47 -8.80
C LEU A 137 6.77 16.83 -8.10
N ASP A 138 6.62 16.82 -6.77
CA ASP A 138 6.45 18.03 -5.96
C ASP A 138 7.70 18.92 -6.00
N THR A 139 8.88 18.31 -5.89
CA THR A 139 10.17 19.02 -5.87
C THR A 139 10.58 19.56 -7.24
N VAL A 140 10.24 18.87 -8.33
CA VAL A 140 10.38 19.39 -9.71
C VAL A 140 9.43 20.56 -9.96
N GLY A 141 8.18 20.46 -9.49
CA GLY A 141 7.20 21.55 -9.57
C GLY A 141 7.62 22.79 -8.78
N ALA A 142 8.30 22.62 -7.65
CA ALA A 142 8.84 23.69 -6.82
C ALA A 142 10.15 24.31 -7.35
N GLY A 143 10.74 23.76 -8.43
CA GLY A 143 12.02 24.24 -8.98
C GLY A 143 13.20 24.10 -8.01
N ASN A 144 13.12 23.15 -7.07
CA ASN A 144 14.06 23.04 -5.96
C ASN A 144 15.22 22.10 -6.32
N GLY A 145 16.48 22.57 -6.29
CA GLY A 145 17.67 21.78 -6.66
C GLY A 145 18.03 20.64 -5.69
N MET A 146 17.29 20.47 -4.60
CA MET A 146 17.53 19.46 -3.56
C MET A 146 16.92 18.08 -3.88
N ILE A 147 16.33 17.92 -5.08
CA ILE A 147 15.73 16.69 -5.61
C ILE A 147 16.61 15.46 -5.41
N GLY A 148 17.89 15.56 -5.76
CA GLY A 148 18.82 14.41 -5.74
C GLY A 148 19.08 13.91 -4.32
N PHE A 149 19.14 14.81 -3.34
CA PHE A 149 19.44 14.44 -1.96
C PHE A 149 18.24 13.78 -1.27
N GLN A 150 17.03 14.32 -1.46
CA GLN A 150 15.81 13.75 -0.89
C GLN A 150 15.46 12.38 -1.49
N VAL A 151 15.67 12.21 -2.80
CA VAL A 151 15.49 10.91 -3.47
C VAL A 151 16.54 9.91 -3.01
N LEU A 152 17.81 10.31 -2.88
CA LEU A 152 18.88 9.43 -2.41
C LEU A 152 18.61 8.93 -0.99
N LEU A 153 18.16 9.81 -0.08
CA LEU A 153 17.76 9.42 1.26
C LEU A 153 16.61 8.42 1.25
N SER A 154 15.57 8.65 0.44
CA SER A 154 14.41 7.76 0.36
C SER A 154 14.79 6.37 -0.20
N ILE A 155 15.66 6.32 -1.21
CA ILE A 155 16.19 5.05 -1.74
C ILE A 155 17.09 4.36 -0.71
N GLY A 156 17.86 5.14 0.06
CA GLY A 156 18.69 4.65 1.15
C GLY A 156 17.86 3.95 2.24
N GLU A 157 16.77 4.57 2.68
CA GLU A 157 15.80 4.02 3.63
C GLU A 157 15.22 2.69 3.11
N LEU A 158 14.77 2.66 1.85
CA LEU A 158 14.23 1.46 1.19
C LEU A 158 15.24 0.30 1.22
N SER A 159 16.47 0.58 0.82
CA SER A 159 17.56 -0.41 0.78
C SER A 159 17.85 -0.97 2.19
N LEU A 160 17.94 -0.08 3.18
CA LEU A 160 18.19 -0.47 4.58
C LEU A 160 17.04 -1.32 5.13
N ALA A 161 15.80 -0.96 4.83
CA ALA A 161 14.62 -1.72 5.25
C ALA A 161 14.62 -3.14 4.67
N ILE A 162 14.97 -3.30 3.39
CA ILE A 162 15.09 -4.62 2.74
C ILE A 162 16.21 -5.45 3.39
N VAL A 163 17.37 -4.85 3.63
CA VAL A 163 18.52 -5.54 4.23
C VAL A 163 18.17 -6.02 5.65
N ILE A 164 17.57 -5.17 6.48
CA ILE A 164 17.15 -5.57 7.84
C ILE A 164 16.11 -6.69 7.77
N ALA A 165 15.10 -6.56 6.90
CA ALA A 165 14.06 -7.58 6.76
C ALA A 165 14.62 -8.95 6.34
N LEU A 166 15.58 -8.97 5.40
CA LEU A 166 16.25 -10.21 4.97
C LEU A 166 17.13 -10.80 6.07
N MET A 167 17.91 -9.98 6.76
CA MET A 167 18.80 -10.43 7.83
C MET A 167 18.01 -10.97 9.03
N SER A 168 16.94 -10.29 9.43
CA SER A 168 16.05 -10.78 10.49
C SER A 168 15.31 -12.05 10.06
N GLY A 169 14.81 -12.10 8.82
CA GLY A 169 14.14 -13.28 8.27
C GLY A 169 15.04 -14.51 8.15
N LEU A 170 16.36 -14.33 7.97
CA LEU A 170 17.34 -15.42 7.94
C LEU A 170 17.73 -15.91 9.34
N LEU A 171 17.69 -15.03 10.34
CA LEU A 171 18.11 -15.32 11.71
C LEU A 171 17.05 -16.08 12.53
N THR A 172 15.80 -16.09 12.06
CA THR A 172 14.63 -16.66 12.78
C THR A 172 14.18 -17.96 12.13
#